data_AF-A0AAJ5NH33-F1
#
_entry.id   AF-A0AAJ5NH33-F1
#
_cell.length_a   1.000
_cell.length_b   1.000
_cell.length_c   1.000
_cell.angle_alpha   90.00
_cell.angle_beta   90.00
_cell.angle_gamma   90.00
#
_symmetry.space_group_name_H-M   'P 1'
#
loop_
_entity.id
_entity.type
_entity.pdbx_description
1 polymer ?
#
loop_
_entity_poly.entity_id
_entity_poly.type
_entity_poly.pdbx_seq_one_letter_code
_entity_poly.pdbx_strand_id
1 'polypeptide(L)' 'MAVKTRKQGNSITITIPSEFNIPSGVHYDAKLLPSGEIVFTPEKTENQVTYISDESFELDLDHIFDEYDDIFKALVEK' A
#
# COMPACT_ATOMS: atom_id res chain seq x y z
N MET A 1 6.57 -4.35 25.66
CA MET A 1 6.53 -5.78 25.28
C MET A 1 7.93 -6.19 24.85
N ALA A 2 8.40 -7.38 25.21
CA ALA A 2 9.71 -7.89 24.77
C ALA A 2 9.51 -8.93 23.66
N VAL A 3 10.24 -8.76 22.55
CA VAL A 3 10.19 -9.67 21.39
C VAL A 3 11.56 -10.31 21.17
N LYS A 4 11.57 -11.49 20.54
CA LYS A 4 12.80 -12.22 20.25
C LYS A 4 13.41 -11.74 18.93
N THR A 5 14.72 -11.52 18.95
CA THR A 5 15.54 -11.38 17.76
C THR A 5 16.28 -12.69 17.50
N ARG A 6 16.52 -13.00 16.23
CA ARG A 6 17.26 -14.20 15.81
C ARG A 6 18.21 -13.85 14.67
N LYS A 7 19.36 -14.52 14.62
CA LYS A 7 20.24 -14.52 13.45
C LYS A 7 19.73 -15.56 12.45
N GLN A 8 19.51 -15.15 11.21
CA GLN A 8 19.11 -16.02 10.11
C GLN A 8 20.09 -15.82 8.96
N GLY A 9 21.01 -16.76 8.79
CA GLY A 9 22.13 -16.61 7.86
C GLY A 9 22.96 -15.37 8.19
N ASN A 10 23.00 -14.42 7.25
CA ASN A 10 23.70 -13.14 7.41
C ASN A 10 22.81 -11.99 7.88
N SER A 11 21.54 -12.27 8.19
CA SER A 11 20.55 -11.26 8.58
C SER A 11 20.14 -11.41 10.03
N ILE A 12 19.66 -10.31 10.63
CA ILE A 12 18.93 -10.32 11.91
C ILE A 12 17.44 -10.23 11.60
N THR A 13 16.65 -11.10 12.20
CA THR A 13 15.20 -11.14 12.04
C THR A 13 14.54 -10.91 13.39
N ILE A 14 13.49 -10.11 13.42
CA ILE A 14 12.69 -9.82 14.61
C ILE A 14 11.31 -10.45 14.43
N THR A 15 10.77 -11.07 15.48
CA THR A 15 9.41 -11.60 15.43
C THR A 15 8.43 -10.51 15.83
N ILE A 16 7.46 -10.20 14.95
CA ILE A 16 6.37 -9.27 15.26
C ILE A 16 5.18 -10.06 15.81
N PRO A 17 4.68 -9.74 17.01
CA PRO A 17 3.50 -10.37 17.59
C PRO A 17 2.26 -10.17 16.70
N SER A 18 1.38 -11.17 16.69
CA SER A 18 0.15 -11.15 15.87
C SER A 18 -0.81 -10.01 16.26
N GLU A 19 -0.73 -9.52 17.50
CA GLU A 19 -1.53 -8.40 18.01
C GLU A 19 -1.40 -7.11 17.18
N PHE A 20 -0.29 -6.96 16.44
CA PHE A 20 -0.06 -5.79 15.57
C PHE A 20 -0.75 -5.89 14.21
N ASN A 21 -1.36 -7.04 13.85
CA ASN A 21 -2.09 -7.25 12.59
C ASN A 21 -1.36 -6.74 11.33
N ILE A 22 -0.04 -6.96 11.27
CA ILE A 22 0.78 -6.52 10.14
C ILE A 22 0.47 -7.38 8.91
N PRO A 23 0.04 -6.79 7.78
CA PRO A 23 -0.25 -7.53 6.55
C PRO A 23 1.02 -8.20 5.98
N SER A 24 0.85 -9.43 5.49
CA SER A 24 1.93 -10.17 4.84
C SER A 24 2.25 -9.55 3.47
N GLY A 25 3.53 -9.55 3.08
CA GLY A 25 3.98 -9.06 1.77
C GLY A 25 4.16 -7.55 1.66
N VAL A 26 3.94 -6.79 2.74
CA VAL A 26 4.19 -5.34 2.78
C VAL A 26 5.65 -5.07 3.13
N HIS A 27 6.27 -4.16 2.39
CA HIS A 27 7.63 -3.70 2.63
C HIS A 27 7.60 -2.53 3.62
N TYR A 28 8.59 -2.48 4.50
CA TYR A 28 8.69 -1.46 5.53
C TYR A 28 10.08 -0.83 5.51
N ASP A 29 10.12 0.49 5.49
CA ASP A 29 11.34 1.26 5.65
C ASP A 29 11.71 1.34 7.14
N ALA A 30 12.96 0.96 7.44
CA ALA A 30 13.52 1.09 8.77
C ALA A 30 14.33 2.38 8.91
N LYS A 31 13.97 3.22 9.89
CA LYS A 31 14.70 4.46 10.22
C LYS A 31 15.18 4.43 11.66
N LEU A 32 16.46 4.72 11.88
CA LEU A 32 17.05 4.90 13.20
C LEU A 32 16.84 6.34 13.67
N LEU A 33 16.17 6.52 14.80
CA LEU A 33 16.00 7.82 15.45
C LEU A 33 17.26 8.17 16.28
N PRO A 34 17.49 9.47 16.57
CA PRO A 34 18.57 9.90 17.46
C PRO A 34 18.48 9.31 18.88
N SER A 35 17.28 8.89 19.30
CA SER A 35 17.03 8.17 20.56
C SER A 35 17.61 6.75 20.58
N GLY A 36 18.04 6.21 19.43
CA GLY A 36 18.47 4.83 19.27
C GLY A 36 17.32 3.85 18.94
N GLU A 37 16.11 4.35 18.79
CA GLU A 37 14.93 3.57 18.41
C GLU A 37 14.89 3.34 16.89
N ILE A 38 14.44 2.15 16.47
CA ILE A 38 14.22 1.84 15.06
C ILE A 38 12.72 1.88 14.78
N VAL A 39 12.31 2.76 13.87
CA VAL A 39 10.92 2.92 13.44
C VAL A 39 10.75 2.27 12.07
N PHE A 40 9.76 1.38 11.96
CA PHE A 40 9.36 0.73 10.72
C PHE A 40 8.12 1.43 10.16
N THR A 41 8.24 2.05 8.99
CA THR A 41 7.11 2.72 8.30
C THR A 41 6.76 1.92 7.05
N PRO A 42 5.48 1.59 6.81
CA PRO A 42 5.11 0.89 5.58
C PRO A 42 5.52 1.73 4.38
N GLU A 43 6.20 1.11 3.43
CA GLU A 43 6.47 1.73 2.13
C GLU A 43 5.12 1.93 1.45
N LYS A 44 4.79 3.18 1.13
CA LYS A 44 3.59 3.48 0.35
C LYS A 44 3.82 2.96 -1.06
N THR A 45 3.43 1.73 -1.30
CA THR A 45 3.24 1.26 -2.67
C THR A 45 2.07 2.08 -3.20
N GLU A 46 2.31 2.95 -4.19
CA GLU A 46 1.25 3.68 -4.90
C GLU A 46 0.20 2.73 -5.53
N ASN A 47 0.47 1.42 -5.49
CA ASN A 47 -0.41 0.34 -5.93
C ASN A 47 -1.17 -0.37 -4.80
N GLN A 48 -1.42 0.26 -3.65
CA GLN A 48 -2.47 -0.24 -2.76
C GLN A 48 -3.83 -0.03 -3.44
N VAL A 49 -4.23 -1.02 -4.25
CA VAL A 49 -5.60 -1.15 -4.77
C VAL A 49 -6.52 -1.27 -3.56
N THR A 50 -7.09 -0.14 -3.18
CA THR A 50 -8.17 -0.08 -2.20
C THR A 50 -9.43 -0.40 -2.98
N TYR A 51 -9.95 -1.62 -2.81
CA TYR A 51 -11.31 -1.93 -3.24
C TYR A 51 -12.24 -1.14 -2.33
N ILE A 52 -12.89 -0.14 -2.89
CA ILE A 52 -13.90 0.65 -2.19
C ILE A 52 -15.14 -0.24 -2.10
N SER A 53 -15.56 -0.57 -0.89
CA SER A 53 -16.85 -1.24 -0.67
C SER A 53 -17.96 -0.24 -0.99
N ASP A 54 -18.91 -0.68 -1.82
CA ASP A 54 -19.95 0.05 -2.59
C ASP A 54 -20.74 1.18 -1.90
N GLU A 55 -20.57 1.47 -0.61
CA GLU A 55 -21.49 2.34 0.16
C GLU A 55 -21.08 3.83 0.23
N SER A 56 -19.92 4.25 -0.28
CA SER A 56 -19.46 5.64 -0.15
C SER A 56 -18.81 6.26 -1.40
N PHE A 57 -19.00 5.66 -2.57
CA PHE A 57 -18.39 6.14 -3.81
C PHE A 57 -19.39 6.89 -4.69
N GLU A 58 -19.62 8.17 -4.38
CA GLU A 58 -20.24 9.10 -5.33
C GLU A 58 -19.18 9.54 -6.36
N LEU A 59 -18.85 8.66 -7.30
CA LEU A 59 -18.18 9.09 -8.52
C LEU A 59 -19.21 9.60 -9.51
N ASP A 60 -18.91 10.74 -10.11
CA ASP A 60 -19.63 11.25 -11.26
C ASP A 60 -19.23 10.44 -12.51
N LEU A 61 -19.79 9.23 -12.62
CA LEU A 61 -19.52 8.29 -13.69
C LEU A 61 -20.02 8.78 -15.05
N ASP A 62 -20.94 9.76 -15.05
CA ASP A 62 -21.52 10.30 -16.27
C ASP A 62 -20.47 11.09 -17.08
N HIS A 63 -19.45 11.65 -16.41
CA HIS A 63 -18.41 12.48 -17.01
C HIS A 63 -17.04 11.78 -17.11
N ILE A 64 -16.92 10.53 -16.67
CA ILE A 64 -15.62 9.84 -16.55
C ILE A 64 -14.92 9.60 -17.90
N PHE A 65 -15.68 9.60 -19.00
CA PHE A 65 -15.16 9.36 -20.34
C PHE A 65 -15.16 10.59 -21.24
N ASP A 66 -15.49 11.78 -20.73
CA ASP A 66 -15.56 13.01 -21.50
C ASP A 66 -14.23 13.34 -22.20
N GLU A 67 -13.09 13.00 -21.59
CA GLU A 67 -11.76 13.20 -22.19
C GLU A 67 -11.50 12.26 -23.39
N TYR A 68 -12.18 11.12 -23.44
CA TYR A 68 -12.00 10.09 -24.47
C TYR A 68 -13.07 10.14 -25.57
N ASP A 69 -14.03 11.05 -25.44
CA ASP A 69 -15.21 11.14 -26.31
C ASP A 69 -14.81 11.33 -27.79
N ASP A 70 -13.81 12.15 -28.05
CA ASP A 70 -13.28 12.40 -29.40
C ASP A 70 -12.56 11.18 -29.97
N ILE A 71 -11.91 10.38 -29.12
CA ILE A 71 -11.25 9.13 -29.52
C ILE A 71 -12.30 8.09 -29.91
N PHE A 72 -13.39 7.98 -29.13
CA PHE A 72 -14.49 7.07 -29.45
C PHE A 72 -15.22 7.50 -30.74
N LYS A 73 -15.49 8.79 -30.92
CA LYS A 73 -16.09 9.32 -32.16
C LYS A 73 -15.24 9.00 -33.38
N ALA A 74 -13.93 9.25 -33.32
CA ALA A 74 -13.00 8.94 -34.41
C ALA A 74 -12.92 7.44 -34.73
N LEU A 75 -13.19 6.57 -33.75
CA LEU A 75 -13.20 5.12 -33.95
C LEU A 75 -14.51 4.60 -34.57
N VAL A 76 -15.64 5.25 -34.28
CA VAL A 76 -16.97 4.90 -34.79
C VAL A 76 -17.21 5.45 -36.20
N GLU A 77 -16.60 6.57 -36.56
CA GLU A 77 -16.71 7.20 -37.88
C GLU A 77 -15.84 6.53 -38.98
N LYS A 78 -15.26 5.36 -38.69
CA LYS A 78 -14.42 4.58 -39.61
C LYS A 78 -15.10 3.30 -40.05
#